data_AF-A0A3B0J6T0-F1
#
_entry.id   AF-A0A3B0J6T0-F1
#
_cell.length_a   1.000
_cell.length_b   1.000
_cell.length_c   1.000
_cell.angle_alpha   90.00
_cell.angle_beta   90.00
_cell.angle_gamma   90.00
#
_symmetry.space_group_name_H-M   'P 1'
#
loop_
_entity.id
_entity.type
_entity.pdbx_description
1 polymer ?
#
loop_
_entity_poly.entity_id
_entity_poly.type
_entity_poly.pdbx_seq_one_letter_code
_entity_poly.pdbx_strand_id
1 'polypeptide(L)' 'MITITELSERLWLDVVRVAKYLLPEGKKESHEWVAGSVHGESGKSLKINLSCKKVWSDFA' A
#
# COMPACT_ATOMS: atom_id res chain seq x y z
N MET A 1 -19.43 12.81 -12.77
CA MET A 1 -18.46 13.28 -11.75
C MET A 1 -18.14 12.08 -10.87
N ILE A 2 -16.87 11.71 -10.73
CA ILE A 2 -16.47 10.56 -9.91
C ILE A 2 -16.54 10.97 -8.43
N THR A 3 -17.06 10.10 -7.57
CA THR A 3 -17.15 10.37 -6.13
C THR A 3 -15.87 9.95 -5.40
N ILE A 4 -15.66 10.45 -4.19
CA ILE A 4 -14.51 10.06 -3.35
C ILE A 4 -14.53 8.55 -3.05
N THR A 5 -15.72 8.00 -2.82
CA THR A 5 -15.92 6.56 -2.62
C THR A 5 -15.49 5.77 -3.86
N GLU A 6 -15.93 6.19 -5.05
CA GLU A 6 -15.55 5.52 -6.30
C GLU A 6 -14.05 5.60 -6.57
N LEU A 7 -13.41 6.72 -6.24
CA LEU A 7 -11.95 6.84 -6.32
C LEU A 7 -11.26 5.83 -5.39
N SER A 8 -11.72 5.72 -4.14
CA SER A 8 -11.19 4.79 -3.15
C SER A 8 -11.34 3.33 -3.60
N GLU A 9 -12.50 2.96 -4.14
CA GLU A 9 -12.73 1.65 -4.77
C GLU A 9 -11.72 1.37 -5.89
N ARG A 10 -11.55 2.32 -6.81
CA ARG A 10 -10.64 2.16 -7.96
C ARG A 10 -9.19 2.03 -7.56
N LEU A 11 -8.74 2.81 -6.57
CA LEU A 11 -7.39 2.69 -6.02
C LEU A 11 -7.18 1.35 -5.31
N TRP A 12 -8.22 0.84 -4.65
CA TRP A 12 -8.18 -0.46 -3.99
C TRP A 12 -8.12 -1.64 -4.97
N LEU A 13 -8.84 -1.56 -6.11
CA LEU A 13 -8.75 -2.59 -7.16
C LEU A 13 -7.32 -2.76 -7.71
N ASP A 14 -6.53 -1.67 -7.67
CA ASP A 14 -5.15 -1.61 -8.12
C ASP A 14 -4.15 -1.43 -6.94
N VAL A 15 -4.46 -1.97 -5.76
CA VAL A 15 -3.71 -1.70 -4.51
C VAL A 15 -2.20 -2.00 -4.63
N VAL A 16 -1.81 -3.01 -5.40
CA VAL A 16 -0.39 -3.34 -5.64
C VAL A 16 0.31 -2.25 -6.46
N ARG A 17 -0.37 -1.70 -7.47
CA ARG A 17 0.16 -0.60 -8.29
C ARG A 17 0.31 0.66 -7.45
N VAL A 18 -0.68 0.93 -6.60
CA VAL A 18 -0.66 2.06 -5.66
C VAL A 18 0.49 1.90 -4.67
N ALA A 19 0.67 0.71 -4.10
CA ALA A 19 1.76 0.42 -3.17
C ALA A 19 3.13 0.60 -3.82
N LYS A 20 3.31 0.13 -5.06
CA LYS A 20 4.55 0.35 -5.82
C LYS A 20 4.78 1.82 -6.17
N TYR A 21 3.73 2.57 -6.47
CA TYR A 21 3.85 4.00 -6.78
C TYR A 21 4.25 4.81 -5.54
N LEU A 22 3.69 4.48 -4.37
CA LEU A 22 3.98 5.17 -3.12
C LEU A 22 5.28 4.70 -2.46
N LEU A 23 5.61 3.40 -2.60
CA LEU A 23 6.74 2.75 -1.95
C LEU A 23 7.57 1.96 -2.99
N PRO A 24 8.37 2.65 -3.82
CA PRO A 24 8.97 2.08 -5.03
C PRO A 24 10.00 0.98 -4.79
N GLU A 25 10.82 1.07 -3.75
CA GLU A 25 11.82 0.04 -3.39
C GLU A 25 11.22 -1.03 -2.45
N GLY A 26 9.93 -0.93 -2.15
CA GLY A 26 9.20 -1.95 -1.42
C GLY A 26 8.90 -3.18 -2.28
N LYS A 27 8.48 -4.25 -1.62
CA LYS A 27 8.15 -5.53 -2.28
C LYS A 27 6.90 -6.16 -1.70
N LYS A 28 6.21 -6.94 -2.52
CA LYS A 28 5.09 -7.76 -2.06
C LYS A 28 5.61 -9.00 -1.33
N GLU A 29 5.31 -9.13 -0.04
CA GLU A 29 5.50 -10.36 0.73
C GLU A 29 4.11 -10.89 1.14
N SER A 30 3.68 -11.99 0.51
CA SER A 30 2.36 -12.60 0.71
C SER A 30 1.19 -11.61 0.49
N HIS A 31 0.53 -11.21 1.58
CA HIS A 31 -0.63 -10.32 1.62
C HIS A 31 -0.25 -8.89 2.00
N GLU A 32 1.04 -8.59 2.06
CA GLU A 32 1.58 -7.32 2.54
C GLU A 32 2.53 -6.69 1.51
N TRP A 33 2.59 -5.37 1.51
CA TRP A 33 3.66 -4.61 0.89
C TRP A 33 4.65 -4.19 1.97
N VAL A 34 5.92 -4.51 1.77
CA VAL A 34 6.98 -4.37 2.77
C VAL A 34 8.03 -3.38 2.27
N ALA A 35 8.31 -2.37 3.07
CA ALA A 35 9.31 -1.33 2.83
C ALA A 35 10.08 -1.01 4.13
N GLY A 36 11.16 -0.24 4.00
CA GLY A 36 12.00 0.23 5.11
C GLY A 36 11.49 1.51 5.76
N SER A 37 10.83 2.38 5.01
CA SER A 37 10.38 3.69 5.48
C SER A 37 9.15 4.19 4.71
N VAL A 38 8.54 5.28 5.18
CA VAL A 38 7.42 5.97 4.49
C VAL A 38 7.81 6.55 3.13
N HIS A 39 9.11 6.71 2.86
CA HIS A 39 9.63 7.13 1.56
C HIS A 39 9.79 5.94 0.60
N GLY A 40 9.49 4.72 1.04
CA GLY A 40 9.52 3.54 0.21
C GLY A 40 10.89 2.93 0.01
N GLU A 41 11.86 3.24 0.87
CA GLU A 41 13.20 2.64 0.85
C GLU A 41 13.13 1.12 1.07
N SER A 42 14.17 0.40 0.69
CA SER A 42 14.26 -1.04 0.94
C SER A 42 14.38 -1.33 2.44
N GLY A 43 13.66 -2.34 2.92
CA GLY A 43 13.66 -2.75 4.32
C GLY A 43 12.42 -3.56 4.68
N LYS A 44 12.22 -3.82 5.98
CA LYS A 44 11.08 -4.59 6.49
C LYS A 44 10.32 -3.94 7.65
N SER A 45 10.60 -2.67 7.93
CA SER A 45 10.05 -1.95 9.08
C SER A 45 8.62 -1.47 8.84
N LEU A 46 8.30 -1.05 7.61
CA LEU A 46 6.98 -0.62 7.19
C LEU A 46 6.28 -1.77 6.46
N LYS A 47 5.09 -2.15 6.93
CA LYS A 47 4.27 -3.20 6.31
C LYS A 47 2.85 -2.69 6.10
N ILE A 48 2.30 -2.95 4.92
CA ILE A 48 0.97 -2.48 4.53
C ILE A 48 0.14 -3.68 4.11
N ASN A 49 -1.02 -3.86 4.73
CA ASN A 49 -1.91 -4.96 4.41
C ASN A 49 -2.68 -4.70 3.10
N LEU A 50 -2.59 -5.63 2.15
CA LEU A 50 -3.24 -5.53 0.83
C LEU A 50 -4.58 -6.28 0.74
N SER A 51 -5.00 -6.98 1.80
CA SER A 51 -6.04 -8.03 1.71
C SER A 51 -7.22 -7.88 2.68
N CYS A 52 -7.06 -7.22 3.82
CA CYS A 52 -8.02 -7.29 4.92
C CYS A 52 -8.87 -6.02 5.12
N LYS A 53 -8.28 -4.82 5.05
CA LYS A 53 -8.99 -3.55 5.27
C LYS A 53 -8.45 -2.47 4.36
N LYS A 54 -9.31 -1.58 3.86
CA LYS A 54 -8.95 -0.36 3.11
C LYS A 54 -8.28 0.70 3.98
N VAL A 55 -7.41 0.27 4.88
CA VAL A 55 -6.75 1.09 5.88
C VAL A 55 -5.27 0.78 5.79
N TRP A 56 -4.51 1.82 5.47
CA TRP A 56 -3.06 1.79 5.44
C TRP A 56 -2.60 2.23 6.83
N SER A 57 -1.93 1.34 7.56
CA SER A 57 -1.38 1.65 8.88
C SER A 57 0.02 1.09 8.95
N ASP A 58 0.95 1.89 9.43
CA ASP A 58 2.26 1.44 9.87
C ASP A 58 2.19 0.96 11.34
N PHE A 59 3.19 0.18 11.76
CA PHE A 59 3.29 -0.38 13.12
C PHE A 59 4.18 0.49 14.04
N ALA A 60 4.36 1.78 13.75
CA ALA A 60 5.13 2.69 14.61
C ALA A 60 4.32 3.20 15.81
#